data_AF-A0AAD4MN83-F1
#
_entry.id   AF-A0AAD4MN83-F1
#
_cell.length_a   1.000
_cell.length_b   1.000
_cell.length_c   1.000
_cell.angle_alpha   90.00
_cell.angle_beta   90.00
_cell.angle_gamma   90.00
#
_symmetry.space_group_name_H-M   'P 1'
#
loop_
_entity.id
_entity.type
_entity.pdbx_description
1 polymer ?
#
loop_
_entity_poly.entity_id
_entity_poly.type
_entity_poly.pdbx_seq_one_letter_code
_entity_poly.pdbx_strand_id
1 'polypeptide(L)'
;MEKNRGIILKFEFELGHSEKEAIENINRAKGPGTVNRMTVWRWFSNFKKNQMDTADKKRSGRPQEVERAAVVNAVEDTFTIFISEKLIYPIFYCAIL
;
A
#
# COMPACT_ATOMS: atom_id res chain seq x y z
N MET A 1 17.36 13.45 -0.22
CA MET A 1 16.91 13.05 1.13
C MET A 1 17.68 11.80 1.51
N GLU A 2 18.39 11.84 2.64
CA GLU A 2 19.28 10.76 3.06
C GLU A 2 18.49 9.46 3.31
N LYS A 3 18.95 8.35 2.71
CA LYS A 3 18.23 7.06 2.60
C LYS A 3 17.91 6.36 3.94
N ASN A 4 18.22 6.95 5.09
CA ASN A 4 18.29 6.25 6.37
C ASN A 4 17.41 6.83 7.50
N ARG A 5 16.56 7.84 7.23
CA ARG A 5 15.74 8.48 8.28
C ARG A 5 14.77 7.53 8.99
N GLY A 6 14.18 6.57 8.26
CA GLY A 6 13.23 5.61 8.84
C GLY A 6 13.89 4.69 9.87
N ILE A 7 15.15 4.30 9.63
CA ILE A 7 15.93 3.43 10.52
C ILE A 7 16.19 4.13 11.85
N ILE A 8 16.64 5.39 11.81
CA ILE A 8 16.93 6.17 13.02
C ILE A 8 15.64 6.39 13.84
N LEU A 9 14.53 6.69 13.16
CA LEU A 9 13.24 6.87 13.84
C LEU A 9 12.73 5.58 14.47
N LYS A 10 12.96 4.43 13.82
CA LYS A 10 12.62 3.13 14.39
C LYS A 10 13.45 2.84 15.63
N PHE A 11 14.75 3.13 15.60
CA PHE A 11 15.63 2.97 16.75
C PHE A 11 15.17 3.82 17.94
N GLU A 12 14.87 5.10 17.75
CA GLU A 12 14.33 5.97 18.81
C GLU A 12 12.98 5.48 19.36
N PHE A 13 12.13 4.90 18.50
CA PHE A 13 10.86 4.31 18.91
C PHE A 13 11.05 3.05 19.76
N GLU A 14 11.99 2.18 19.39
CA GLU A 14 12.35 0.97 20.15
C GLU A 14 12.99 1.30 21.50
N LEU A 15 13.69 2.44 21.60
CA LEU A 15 14.17 2.98 22.88
C LEU A 15 13.03 3.49 23.79
N GLY A 16 11.80 3.59 23.28
CA GLY A 16 10.64 4.08 24.02
C GLY A 16 10.61 5.60 24.19
N HIS A 17 11.44 6.34 23.44
CA HIS A 17 11.43 7.79 23.47
C HIS A 17 10.15 8.35 22.87
N SER A 18 9.74 9.53 23.35
CA SER A 18 8.62 10.27 22.79
C SER A 18 8.99 10.91 21.44
N GLU A 19 7.97 11.32 20.68
CA GLU A 19 8.17 12.00 19.39
C GLU A 19 8.99 13.28 19.52
N LYS A 20 8.84 14.03 20.64
CA LYS A 20 9.59 15.25 20.90
C LYS A 20 11.06 14.96 21.17
N GLU A 21 11.34 13.99 22.04
CA GLU A 21 12.72 13.56 22.35
C GLU A 21 13.41 13.05 21.10
N ALA A 22 12.75 12.23 20.28
CA ALA A 22 13.31 11.74 19.02
C ALA A 22 13.66 12.91 18.07
N ILE A 23 12.81 13.92 17.93
CA ILE A 23 13.10 15.11 17.10
C ILE A 23 14.33 15.85 17.62
N GLU A 24 14.40 16.08 18.93
CA GLU A 24 15.51 16.79 19.56
C GLU A 24 16.82 16.02 19.48
N ASN A 25 16.80 14.71 19.74
CA ASN A 25 17.96 13.82 19.65
C ASN A 25 18.49 13.77 18.22
N ILE A 26 17.62 13.56 17.23
CA ILE A 26 18.02 13.47 15.83
C ILE A 26 18.55 14.80 15.31
N ASN A 27 17.86 15.91 15.59
CA ASN A 27 18.33 17.23 15.14
C ASN A 27 19.62 17.66 15.83
N ARG A 28 19.86 17.22 17.07
CA ARG A 28 21.13 17.45 17.77
C ARG A 28 22.27 16.63 17.18
N ALA A 29 22.01 15.36 16.83
CA ALA A 29 23.04 14.45 16.32
C ALA A 29 23.36 14.65 14.83
N LYS A 30 22.37 15.01 14.00
CA LYS A 30 22.50 15.12 12.54
C LYS A 30 22.49 16.56 12.02
N GLY A 31 22.13 17.51 12.87
CA GLY A 31 22.01 18.93 12.52
C GLY A 31 20.56 19.41 12.55
N PRO A 32 20.37 20.71 12.80
CA PRO A 32 19.03 21.30 12.94
C PRO A 32 18.22 21.14 11.65
N GLY A 33 16.95 20.76 11.79
CA GLY A 33 16.04 20.59 10.65
C GLY A 33 16.16 19.27 9.89
N THR A 34 16.98 18.32 10.36
CA THR A 34 17.09 16.98 9.77
C THR A 34 15.74 16.26 9.72
N VAL A 35 14.96 16.33 10.81
CA VAL A 35 13.61 15.75 10.88
C VAL A 35 12.58 16.80 11.25
N ASN A 36 11.48 16.79 10.52
CA ASN A 36 10.29 17.58 10.82
C ASN A 36 9.34 16.77 11.71
N ARG A 37 8.68 17.44 12.66
CA ARG A 37 7.59 16.90 13.49
C ARG A 37 6.60 16.04 12.72
N MET A 38 6.12 16.50 11.56
CA MET A 38 5.14 15.73 10.77
C MET A 38 5.71 14.41 10.25
N THR A 39 7.01 14.35 9.98
CA THR A 39 7.69 13.13 9.55
C THR A 39 7.77 12.15 10.72
N VAL A 40 8.23 12.61 11.88
CA VAL A 40 8.35 11.77 13.09
C VAL A 40 6.99 11.22 13.51
N TRP A 41 5.96 12.07 13.58
CA TRP A 41 4.61 11.68 13.95
C TRP A 41 4.03 10.59 13.03
N ARG A 42 4.20 10.74 11.71
CA ARG A 42 3.74 9.73 10.73
C ARG A 42 4.46 8.39 10.92
N TRP A 43 5.77 8.41 11.14
CA TRP A 43 6.55 7.20 11.40
C TRP A 43 6.14 6.51 12.70
N PHE A 44 6.07 7.26 13.80
CA PHE A 44 5.66 6.73 15.10
C PHE A 44 4.23 6.16 15.06
N SER A 45 3.32 6.81 14.34
CA SER A 45 1.97 6.30 14.13
C SER A 45 1.94 4.98 13.35
N ASN A 46 2.84 4.79 12.38
CA ASN A 46 2.99 3.53 11.66
C ASN A 46 3.58 2.43 12.55
N PHE A 47 4.60 2.75 13.33
CA PHE A 47 5.23 1.80 14.26
C PHE A 47 4.27 1.33 15.34
N LYS A 48 3.42 2.22 15.89
CA LYS A 48 2.32 1.86 16.80
C LYS A 48 1.31 0.88 16.18
N LYS A 49 1.18 0.85 14.85
CA LYS A 49 0.34 -0.09 14.10
C LYS A 49 1.10 -1.34 13.65
N ASN A 50 2.27 -1.61 14.25
CA ASN A 50 3.19 -2.69 13.87
C ASN A 50 3.70 -2.62 12.42
N GLN A 51 3.62 -1.47 11.76
CA GLN A 51 4.19 -1.26 10.43
C GLN A 51 5.64 -0.80 10.55
N MET A 52 6.54 -1.76 10.81
CA MET A 52 7.97 -1.52 11.11
C MET A 52 8.89 -1.42 9.89
N ASP A 53 8.31 -1.41 8.69
CA ASP A 53 9.07 -1.26 7.45
C ASP A 53 9.56 0.18 7.32
N THR A 54 10.87 0.35 7.20
CA THR A 54 11.54 1.66 7.13
C THR A 54 11.83 2.12 5.71
N ALA A 55 11.60 1.26 4.72
CA ALA A 55 11.80 1.58 3.31
C ALA A 55 10.61 2.37 2.75
N ASP A 56 10.88 3.28 1.82
CA ASP A 56 9.82 3.91 1.05
C ASP A 56 9.14 2.83 0.19
N LYS A 57 7.82 2.67 0.37
CA LYS A 57 7.03 1.80 -0.49
C LYS A 57 7.21 2.21 -1.95
N LYS A 58 7.25 1.21 -2.84
CA LYS A 58 7.32 1.44 -4.28
C LYS A 58 6.17 2.39 -4.65
N ARG A 59 6.50 3.53 -5.25
CA ARG A 59 5.47 4.47 -5.71
C ARG A 59 4.61 3.75 -6.74
N SER A 60 3.29 3.74 -6.54
CA SER A 60 2.36 3.45 -7.63
C SER A 60 2.66 4.51 -8.69
N GLY A 61 3.29 4.11 -9.78
CA GLY A 61 3.67 5.03 -10.85
C GLY A 61 2.44 5.70 -11.46
N ARG A 62 2.62 6.29 -12.64
CA ARG A 62 1.47 6.70 -13.44
C ARG A 62 0.58 5.46 -13.68
N PRO A 63 -0.74 5.56 -13.47
CA PRO A 63 -1.65 4.48 -13.86
C PRO A 63 -1.40 4.10 -15.31
N GLN A 64 -1.26 2.80 -15.58
CA GLN A 64 -1.03 2.32 -16.94
C GLN A 64 -2.32 2.49 -17.75
N GLU A 65 -2.21 3.05 -18.95
CA GLU A 65 -3.34 3.16 -19.87
C GLU A 65 -3.71 1.74 -20.32
N VAL A 66 -4.93 1.31 -19.98
CA VAL A 66 -5.41 -0.03 -20.32
C VAL A 66 -6.08 0.04 -21.69
N GLU A 67 -5.77 -0.93 -22.56
CA GLU A 67 -6.42 -1.04 -23.88
C GLU A 67 -7.92 -1.31 -23.71
N ARG A 68 -8.75 -0.40 -24.23
CA ARG A 68 -10.21 -0.48 -24.09
C ARG A 68 -10.79 -1.77 -24.67
N ALA A 69 -10.23 -2.28 -25.76
CA ALA A 69 -10.67 -3.53 -26.38
C ALA A 69 -10.49 -4.73 -25.44
N ALA A 70 -9.36 -4.81 -24.73
CA ALA A 70 -9.11 -5.86 -23.74
C ALA A 70 -10.10 -5.81 -22.56
N VAL A 71 -10.49 -4.61 -22.13
CA VAL A 71 -11.50 -4.43 -21.07
C VAL A 71 -12.89 -4.87 -21.55
N VAL A 72 -13.28 -4.50 -22.77
CA VAL A 72 -14.58 -4.87 -23.34
C VAL A 72 -14.67 -6.38 -23.53
N ASN A 73 -13.65 -7.01 -24.12
CA ASN A 73 -13.62 -8.45 -24.32
C ASN A 73 -13.72 -9.22 -23.00
N ALA A 74 -12.99 -8.80 -21.96
CA ALA A 74 -13.06 -9.45 -20.65
C ALA A 74 -14.48 -9.35 -20.02
N VAL A 75 -15.17 -8.23 -20.22
CA VAL A 75 -16.56 -8.07 -19.73
C VAL A 75 -17.53 -8.94 -20.54
N GLU A 76 -17.39 -8.98 -21.87
CA GLU A 76 -18.22 -9.80 -22.74
C GLU A 76 -18.01 -11.31 -22.50
N ASP A 77 -16.77 -11.74 -22.27
CA ASP A 77 -16.43 -13.12 -21.93
C ASP A 77 -17.07 -13.54 -20.60
N THR A 78 -17.05 -12.66 -19.59
CA THR A 78 -17.72 -12.96 -18.30
C THR A 78 -19.23 -13.09 -18.45
N PHE A 79 -19.85 -12.28 -19.31
CA PHE A 79 -21.28 -12.38 -19.60
C PHE A 79 -21.59 -13.68 -20.36
N THR A 80 -20.76 -14.04 -21.33
CA THR A 80 -20.95 -15.23 -22.17
C THR A 80 -20.81 -16.53 -21.36
N ILE A 81 -19.80 -16.60 -20.49
CA ILE A 81 -19.60 -17.75 -19.58
C ILE A 81 -20.80 -17.86 -18.62
N PHE A 82 -21.25 -16.75 -18.02
CA PHE A 82 -22.39 -16.74 -17.11
C PHE A 82 -23.70 -17.23 -17.76
N ILE A 83 -24.01 -16.75 -18.97
CA ILE A 83 -25.21 -17.18 -19.70
C ILE A 83 -25.10 -18.67 -20.08
N SER A 84 -23.92 -19.13 -20.53
CA SER A 84 -23.72 -20.52 -20.91
C SER A 84 -23.91 -21.46 -19.72
N GLU A 85 -23.18 -21.26 -18.61
CA GLU A 85 -23.18 -22.11 -17.41
C GLU A 85 -24.47 -22.07 -16.60
N LYS A 86 -25.11 -20.90 -16.45
CA LYS A 86 -26.24 -20.73 -15.53
C LYS A 86 -27.61 -20.75 -16.19
N LEU A 87 -27.70 -20.43 -17.48
CA LEU A 87 -28.98 -20.37 -18.18
C LEU A 87 -29.10 -21.43 -19.27
N ILE A 88 -28.09 -21.62 -20.11
CA ILE A 88 -28.21 -22.53 -21.26
C ILE A 88 -28.07 -24.01 -20.86
N TYR A 89 -27.02 -24.41 -20.14
CA TYR A 89 -26.84 -25.81 -19.74
C TYR A 89 -27.99 -26.41 -18.92
N PRO A 90 -28.59 -25.74 -17.91
CA PRO A 90 -29.71 -26.33 -17.16
C PRO A 90 -31.00 -26.46 -17.98
N ILE A 91 -31.23 -25.58 -18.96
CA ILE A 91 -32.41 -25.68 -19.86
C ILE A 91 -32.27 -26.87 -20.80
N PHE A 92 -31.09 -27.07 -21.40
CA PHE A 92 -30.85 -28.21 -22.27
C PHE A 92 -30.84 -29.55 -21.52
N TYR A 93 -30.34 -29.59 -20.28
CA TYR A 93 -30.33 -30.82 -19.48
C TYR A 93 -31.74 -31.27 -19.04
N CYS A 94 -32.65 -30.33 -18.77
CA CYS A 94 -34.06 -30.64 -18.46
C CYS A 94 -34.90 -31.05 -19.68
N ALA A 95 -34.47 -30.74 -20.91
CA ALA A 95 -35.22 -31.07 -22.14
C ALA A 95 -34.88 -32.47 -22.71
N ILE A 96 -33.84 -33.12 -22.19
CA ILE A 96 -33.33 -34.42 -22.66
C ILE A 96 -33.69 -35.58 -21.69
N LEU A 97 -34.33 -35.27 -20.55
CA LEU A 97 -34.91 -36.22 -19.58
C LEU A 97 -36.44 -36.25 -19.71
#